data_AF-A0A5J4F5G9-F1
#
_entry.id   AF-A0A5J4F5G9-F1
#
_cell.length_a   1.000
_cell.length_b   1.000
_cell.length_c   1.000
_cell.angle_alpha   90.00
_cell.angle_beta   90.00
_cell.angle_gamma   90.00
#
_symmetry.space_group_name_H-M   'P 1'
#
loop_
_entity.id
_entity.type
_entity.pdbx_description
1 polymer ?
#
loop_
_entity_poly.entity_id
_entity_poly.type
_entity_poly.pdbx_seq_one_letter_code
_entity_poly.pdbx_strand_id
1 'polypeptide(L)'
;MPSSGQLKSIFFLILFLLSILGGILLASLLNQPAIAQSPASDTLLNRYQIGQQTYLENCATCHIAIPPSILPSQTWKKILENPNSHYGIRLKPIVGITQRLIWDYLSYSSRPLSETTFVPLLIEQSSYLKVLHPRVDLPTPLGHTTCVTCHPNASRYDYQTLTPIWDNAA
;
A
#
# COMPACT_ATOMS: atom_id res chain seq x y z
N MET A 1 -24.53 -65.80 -21.62
CA MET A 1 -24.89 -64.56 -22.34
C MET A 1 -25.56 -63.63 -21.35
N PRO A 2 -24.99 -62.45 -21.03
CA PRO A 2 -25.61 -61.52 -20.09
C PRO A 2 -26.94 -61.01 -20.66
N SER A 3 -27.99 -60.97 -19.84
CA SER A 3 -29.31 -60.47 -20.25
C SER A 3 -29.27 -58.95 -20.46
N SER A 4 -30.18 -58.40 -21.27
CA SER A 4 -30.27 -56.96 -21.57
C SER A 4 -30.28 -56.07 -20.32
N GLY A 5 -30.82 -56.55 -19.20
CA GLY A 5 -30.79 -55.83 -17.90
C GLY A 5 -29.41 -55.78 -17.24
N GLN A 6 -28.58 -56.81 -17.42
CA GLN A 6 -27.22 -56.86 -16.88
C GLN A 6 -26.29 -55.86 -17.58
N LEU A 7 -26.41 -55.72 -18.90
CA LEU A 7 -25.66 -54.72 -19.67
C LEU A 7 -26.01 -53.28 -19.25
N LYS A 8 -27.29 -52.99 -19.02
CA LYS A 8 -27.74 -51.68 -18.54
C LYS A 8 -27.18 -51.36 -17.15
N SER A 9 -27.21 -52.34 -16.23
CA SER A 9 -26.67 -52.18 -14.88
C SER A 9 -25.17 -51.89 -14.89
N ILE A 10 -24.39 -52.64 -15.70
CA ILE A 10 -22.94 -52.41 -15.87
C ILE A 10 -22.66 -51.01 -16.45
N PHE A 11 -23.45 -50.58 -17.43
CA PHE A 11 -23.31 -49.25 -18.02
C PHE A 11 -23.55 -48.12 -17.00
N PHE A 12 -24.59 -48.21 -16.18
CA PHE A 12 -24.85 -47.23 -15.12
C PHE A 12 -23.75 -47.23 -14.05
N LEU A 13 -23.20 -48.40 -13.71
CA LEU A 13 -22.09 -48.52 -12.76
C LEU A 13 -20.82 -47.83 -13.27
N ILE A 14 -20.49 -47.99 -14.56
CA ILE A 14 -19.34 -47.33 -15.18
C ILE A 14 -19.52 -45.81 -15.20
N LEU A 15 -20.72 -45.32 -15.54
CA LEU A 15 -21.05 -43.88 -15.54
C LEU A 15 -20.94 -43.25 -14.14
N PHE A 16 -21.39 -43.99 -13.12
CA PHE A 16 -21.28 -43.57 -11.73
C PHE A 16 -19.82 -43.48 -11.27
N LEU A 17 -19.00 -44.49 -11.61
CA LEU A 17 -17.57 -44.49 -11.30
C LEU A 17 -16.81 -43.36 -12.02
N LEU A 18 -17.13 -43.09 -13.29
CA LEU A 18 -16.53 -41.98 -14.04
C LEU A 18 -16.88 -40.61 -13.44
N SER A 19 -18.11 -40.45 -12.95
CA SER A 19 -18.53 -39.21 -12.28
C SER A 19 -17.78 -38.99 -10.96
N ILE A 20 -17.59 -40.05 -10.17
CA ILE A 20 -16.81 -39.99 -8.92
C ILE A 20 -15.34 -39.66 -9.22
N LEU A 21 -14.75 -40.34 -10.19
CA LEU A 21 -13.34 -40.13 -10.55
C LEU A 21 -13.11 -38.70 -11.07
N GLY A 22 -14.03 -38.21 -11.91
CA GLY A 22 -14.03 -36.82 -12.39
C GLY A 22 -14.18 -35.80 -11.26
N GLY A 23 -15.05 -36.08 -10.28
CA GLY A 23 -15.23 -35.23 -9.09
C GLY A 23 -13.98 -35.17 -8.21
N ILE A 24 -13.31 -36.30 -7.97
CA ILE A 24 -12.05 -36.36 -7.21
C ILE A 24 -10.93 -35.61 -7.94
N LEU A 25 -10.85 -35.76 -9.26
CA LEU A 25 -9.85 -35.07 -10.08
C LEU A 25 -10.07 -33.55 -10.07
N LEU A 26 -11.31 -33.09 -10.19
CA LEU A 26 -11.66 -31.68 -10.15
C LEU A 26 -11.42 -31.08 -8.75
N ALA A 27 -11.77 -31.80 -7.68
CA ALA A 27 -11.47 -31.38 -6.31
C ALA A 27 -9.96 -31.25 -6.08
N SER A 28 -9.15 -32.15 -6.67
CA SER A 28 -7.69 -32.08 -6.60
C SER A 28 -7.10 -30.87 -7.35
N LEU A 29 -7.73 -30.44 -8.47
CA LEU A 29 -7.35 -29.22 -9.19
C LEU A 29 -7.70 -27.93 -8.42
N LEU A 30 -8.84 -27.92 -7.73
CA LEU A 30 -9.29 -26.77 -6.94
C LEU A 30 -8.55 -26.68 -5.59
N ASN A 31 -8.00 -27.79 -5.11
CA ASN A 31 -7.22 -27.85 -3.86
C ASN A 31 -5.72 -27.62 -4.08
N GLN A 32 -5.34 -26.92 -5.16
CA GLN A 32 -3.97 -26.41 -5.26
C GLN A 32 -3.73 -25.46 -4.08
N PRO A 33 -2.66 -25.66 -3.28
CA PRO A 33 -2.26 -24.65 -2.31
C PRO A 33 -2.08 -23.36 -3.08
N ALA A 34 -2.70 -22.27 -2.59
CA ALA A 34 -2.53 -20.94 -3.15
C ALA A 34 -1.05 -20.76 -3.51
N ILE A 35 -0.76 -20.46 -4.78
CA ILE A 35 0.60 -20.25 -5.29
C ILE A 35 1.33 -19.43 -4.24
N ALA A 36 2.27 -20.07 -3.54
CA ALA A 36 3.05 -19.41 -2.52
C ALA A 36 3.67 -18.18 -3.19
N GLN A 37 3.49 -17.02 -2.56
CA GLN A 37 4.06 -15.76 -3.01
C GLN A 37 5.53 -16.01 -3.39
N SER A 38 5.92 -15.58 -4.58
CA SER A 38 7.27 -15.84 -5.08
C SER A 38 8.30 -15.25 -4.10
N PRO A 39 9.43 -15.91 -3.83
CA PRO A 39 10.48 -15.35 -2.96
C PRO A 39 10.95 -13.94 -3.40
N ALA A 40 10.76 -13.58 -4.68
CA ALA A 40 10.98 -12.24 -5.18
C ALA A 40 9.97 -11.20 -4.65
N SER A 41 8.67 -11.52 -4.55
CA SER A 41 7.68 -10.61 -3.97
C SER A 41 7.91 -10.39 -2.48
N ASP A 42 8.33 -11.43 -1.77
CA ASP A 42 8.60 -11.37 -0.34
C ASP A 42 9.82 -10.47 -0.06
N THR A 43 10.85 -10.57 -0.89
CA THR A 43 12.05 -9.73 -0.78
C THR A 43 11.75 -8.25 -1.07
N LEU A 44 10.89 -7.97 -2.05
CA LEU A 44 10.47 -6.60 -2.38
C LEU A 44 9.60 -5.98 -1.28
N LEU A 45 8.63 -6.73 -0.76
CA LEU A 45 7.80 -6.28 0.35
C LEU A 45 8.66 -5.97 1.60
N ASN A 46 9.61 -6.86 1.91
CA ASN A 46 10.56 -6.66 2.99
C ASN A 46 11.40 -5.39 2.79
N ARG A 47 11.90 -5.12 1.58
CA ARG A 47 12.63 -3.88 1.26
C ARG A 47 11.81 -2.64 1.57
N TYR A 48 10.53 -2.60 1.19
CA TYR A 48 9.69 -1.44 1.47
C TYR A 48 9.33 -1.30 2.95
N GLN A 49 9.18 -2.40 3.69
CA GLN A 49 9.00 -2.38 5.14
C GLN A 49 10.22 -1.81 5.86
N ILE A 50 11.44 -2.25 5.48
CA ILE A 50 12.69 -1.68 6.00
C ILE A 50 12.79 -0.19 5.63
N GLY A 51 12.43 0.17 4.39
CA GLY A 51 12.42 1.55 3.93
C GLY A 51 11.46 2.44 4.70
N GLN A 52 10.26 1.93 5.02
CA GLN A 52 9.27 2.62 5.86
C GLN A 52 9.81 2.85 7.28
N GLN A 53 10.38 1.81 7.90
CA GLN A 53 10.96 1.94 9.23
C GLN A 53 12.09 2.98 9.24
N THR A 54 12.99 2.91 8.25
CA THR A 54 14.07 3.89 8.07
C THR A 54 13.52 5.30 7.87
N TYR A 55 12.43 5.45 7.11
CA TYR A 55 11.75 6.73 6.93
C TYR A 55 11.21 7.28 8.25
N LEU A 56 10.52 6.46 9.05
CA LEU A 56 9.98 6.91 10.35
C LEU A 56 11.10 7.34 11.31
N GLU A 57 12.18 6.58 11.39
CA GLU A 57 13.33 6.90 12.26
C GLU A 57 14.01 8.23 11.92
N ASN A 58 13.96 8.65 10.66
CA ASN A 58 14.65 9.86 10.19
C ASN A 58 13.70 11.05 9.99
N CYS A 59 12.44 10.80 9.62
CA CYS A 59 11.49 11.83 9.21
C CYS A 59 10.33 12.06 10.19
N ALA A 60 10.19 11.24 11.25
CA ALA A 60 9.21 11.42 12.33
C ALA A 60 9.80 12.09 13.60
N THR A 61 10.98 12.71 13.48
CA THR A 61 11.74 13.22 14.65
C THR A 61 11.45 14.68 14.99
N CYS A 62 11.10 15.50 14.00
CA CYS A 62 10.78 16.93 14.19
C CYS A 62 9.29 17.23 14.04
N HIS A 63 8.58 16.45 13.24
CA HIS A 63 7.15 16.53 13.00
C HIS A 63 6.59 15.12 12.80
N ILE A 64 5.27 14.97 12.76
CA ILE A 64 4.66 13.68 12.41
C ILE A 64 5.13 13.24 11.01
N ALA A 65 5.32 11.95 10.82
CA ALA A 65 5.70 11.42 9.52
C ALA A 65 4.57 11.57 8.52
N ILE A 66 4.83 12.31 7.44
CA ILE A 66 3.86 12.64 6.40
C ILE A 66 3.68 11.48 5.41
N PRO A 67 2.46 10.95 5.20
CA PRO A 67 2.23 9.82 4.30
C PRO A 67 2.72 10.10 2.87
N PRO A 68 3.49 9.19 2.23
CA PRO A 68 4.02 9.41 0.89
C PRO A 68 2.95 9.65 -0.17
N SER A 69 1.74 9.13 0.03
CA SER A 69 0.60 9.24 -0.88
C SER A 69 0.09 10.67 -1.06
N ILE A 70 0.34 11.58 -0.12
CA ILE A 70 -0.20 12.94 -0.16
C ILE A 70 0.71 13.94 -0.87
N LEU A 71 1.90 13.53 -1.33
CA LEU A 71 2.82 14.37 -2.11
C LEU A 71 3.39 13.57 -3.28
N PRO A 72 3.70 14.20 -4.42
CA PRO A 72 4.21 13.46 -5.54
C PRO A 72 5.66 13.01 -5.33
N SER A 73 6.07 11.94 -6.03
CA SER A 73 7.43 11.39 -5.93
C SER A 73 8.51 12.43 -6.22
N GLN A 74 8.23 13.39 -7.11
CA GLN A 74 9.14 14.50 -7.42
C GLN A 74 9.39 15.41 -6.21
N THR A 75 8.39 15.63 -5.36
CA THR A 75 8.53 16.42 -4.12
C THR A 75 9.43 15.71 -3.13
N TRP A 76 9.18 14.42 -2.91
CA TRP A 76 10.02 13.58 -2.04
C TRP A 76 11.47 13.53 -2.48
N LYS A 77 11.69 13.38 -3.80
CA LYS A 77 13.02 13.43 -4.39
C LYS A 77 13.72 14.75 -4.09
N LYS A 78 13.06 15.88 -4.33
CA LYS A 78 13.61 17.21 -4.04
C LYS A 78 13.98 17.39 -2.57
N ILE A 79 13.15 16.90 -1.64
CA ILE A 79 13.44 16.97 -0.19
C ILE A 79 14.70 16.15 0.13
N LEU A 80 14.79 14.91 -0.35
CA LEU A 80 15.94 14.04 -0.09
C LEU A 80 17.24 14.56 -0.73
N GLU A 81 17.17 15.23 -1.88
CA GLU A 81 18.33 15.82 -2.56
C GLU A 81 18.79 17.14 -1.93
N ASN A 82 17.94 17.81 -1.13
CA ASN A 82 18.21 19.11 -0.54
C ASN A 82 18.05 19.13 1.00
N PRO A 83 18.75 18.25 1.74
CA PRO A 83 18.56 18.10 3.19
C PRO A 83 18.92 19.36 4.00
N ASN A 84 19.71 20.28 3.43
CA ASN A 84 20.06 21.55 4.06
C ASN A 84 18.93 22.61 4.00
N SER A 85 17.86 22.34 3.24
CA SER A 85 16.77 23.29 2.98
C SER A 85 15.42 22.64 3.29
N HIS A 86 15.21 22.25 4.56
CA HIS A 86 13.96 21.67 5.04
C HIS A 86 13.18 22.70 5.87
N TYR A 87 12.57 23.67 5.19
CA TYR A 87 11.66 24.67 5.78
C TYR A 87 12.24 25.46 6.97
N GLY A 88 13.47 25.98 6.79
CA GLY A 88 14.14 26.80 7.80
C GLY A 88 15.03 26.00 8.76
N ILE A 89 15.05 24.67 8.66
CA ILE A 89 15.99 23.81 9.39
C ILE A 89 16.85 22.96 8.45
N ARG A 90 17.92 22.39 8.99
CA ARG A 90 18.77 21.41 8.31
C ARG A 90 18.46 20.02 8.86
N LEU A 91 18.25 19.06 7.96
CA LEU A 91 18.14 17.66 8.35
C LEU A 91 19.50 17.13 8.78
N LYS A 92 19.49 16.17 9.70
CA LYS A 92 20.65 15.30 9.91
C LYS A 92 21.03 14.67 8.56
N PRO A 93 22.33 14.52 8.22
CA PRO A 93 22.70 13.92 6.95
C PRO A 93 22.10 12.51 6.77
N ILE A 94 21.30 12.35 5.72
CA ILE A 94 20.73 11.07 5.28
C ILE A 94 21.44 10.73 3.96
N VAL A 95 22.41 9.82 4.00
CA VAL A 95 23.28 9.50 2.85
C VAL A 95 23.40 8.00 2.62
N GLY A 96 23.88 7.61 1.44
CA GLY A 96 24.22 6.23 1.12
C GLY A 96 23.01 5.29 1.19
N ILE A 97 23.15 4.18 1.92
CA ILE A 97 22.11 3.16 2.01
C ILE A 97 20.83 3.66 2.69
N THR A 98 20.94 4.51 3.72
CA THR A 98 19.79 5.07 4.44
C THR A 98 18.93 5.91 3.49
N GLN A 99 19.55 6.78 2.71
CA GLN A 99 18.83 7.60 1.73
C GLN A 99 18.16 6.75 0.66
N ARG A 100 18.82 5.67 0.20
CA ARG A 100 18.25 4.74 -0.78
C ARG A 100 17.04 3.99 -0.23
N LEU A 101 17.12 3.47 1.01
CA LEU A 101 15.99 2.76 1.63
C LEU A 101 14.77 3.68 1.81
N ILE A 102 15.00 4.92 2.24
CA ILE A 102 13.93 5.92 2.32
C ILE A 102 13.36 6.23 0.93
N TRP A 103 14.21 6.43 -0.08
CA TRP A 103 13.76 6.67 -1.44
C TRP A 103 12.96 5.49 -2.03
N ASP A 104 13.40 4.25 -1.81
CA ASP A 104 12.68 3.05 -2.27
C ASP A 104 11.26 3.02 -1.70
N TYR A 105 11.10 3.31 -0.41
CA TYR A 105 9.78 3.41 0.22
C TYR A 105 8.96 4.60 -0.30
N LEU A 106 9.53 5.81 -0.31
CA LEU A 106 8.81 7.01 -0.71
C LEU A 106 8.36 6.94 -2.17
N SER A 107 9.22 6.47 -3.08
CA SER A 107 8.90 6.33 -4.50
C SER A 107 7.86 5.25 -4.77
N TYR A 108 7.89 4.13 -4.03
CA TYR A 108 6.88 3.07 -4.12
C TYR A 108 5.52 3.50 -3.58
N SER A 109 5.48 4.24 -2.46
CA SER A 109 4.24 4.62 -1.78
C SER A 109 3.69 6.00 -2.17
N SER A 110 4.33 6.70 -3.11
CA SER A 110 3.84 7.95 -3.70
C SER A 110 3.44 7.76 -5.17
N ARG A 111 2.85 8.78 -5.76
CA ARG A 111 2.53 8.81 -7.20
C ARG A 111 3.32 9.91 -7.90
N PRO A 112 3.79 9.69 -9.13
CA PRO A 112 4.40 10.76 -9.90
C PRO A 112 3.34 11.69 -10.48
N LEU A 113 3.66 12.97 -10.64
CA LEU A 113 2.84 13.90 -11.43
C LEU A 113 2.74 13.44 -12.88
N SER A 114 1.52 13.46 -13.44
CA SER A 114 1.26 13.13 -14.85
C SER A 114 1.68 14.26 -15.81
N GLU A 115 1.53 15.53 -15.38
CA GLU A 115 1.95 16.72 -16.14
C GLU A 115 2.86 17.59 -15.29
N THR A 116 3.93 18.13 -15.89
CA THR A 116 5.12 18.64 -15.18
C THR A 116 5.27 20.16 -15.17
N THR A 117 4.19 20.92 -15.01
CA THR A 117 4.28 22.39 -14.91
C THR A 117 4.52 22.90 -13.48
N PHE A 118 4.09 22.18 -12.44
CA PHE A 118 4.28 22.57 -11.04
C PHE A 118 4.53 21.37 -10.12
N VAL A 119 5.57 21.43 -9.29
CA VAL A 119 5.88 20.43 -8.26
C VAL A 119 5.62 21.04 -6.89
N PRO A 120 4.54 20.64 -6.17
CA PRO A 120 4.20 21.23 -4.89
C PRO A 120 5.26 20.87 -3.85
N LEU A 121 5.80 21.86 -3.12
CA LEU A 121 6.72 21.59 -2.01
C LEU A 121 5.98 21.62 -0.67
N LEU A 122 4.87 22.35 -0.56
CA LEU A 122 4.09 22.44 0.66
C LEU A 122 2.88 21.49 0.64
N ILE A 123 2.51 20.99 1.81
CA ILE A 123 1.34 20.10 1.99
C ILE A 123 0.06 20.78 1.47
N GLU A 124 -0.13 22.06 1.77
CA GLU A 124 -1.29 22.86 1.33
C GLU A 124 -1.42 22.97 -0.21
N GLN A 125 -0.32 22.82 -0.93
CA GLN A 125 -0.27 22.91 -2.40
C GLN A 125 -0.59 21.57 -3.07
N SER A 126 -0.70 20.49 -2.30
CA SER A 126 -0.88 19.16 -2.87
C SER A 126 -2.31 18.94 -3.37
N SER A 127 -2.45 18.65 -4.66
CA SER A 127 -3.70 18.17 -5.24
C SER A 127 -4.05 16.76 -4.75
N TYR A 128 -3.05 15.91 -4.46
CA TYR A 128 -3.29 14.54 -3.99
C TYR A 128 -3.96 14.52 -2.64
N LEU A 129 -3.57 15.41 -1.73
CA LEU A 129 -4.22 15.51 -0.43
C LEU A 129 -5.72 15.85 -0.60
N LYS A 130 -6.06 16.79 -1.48
CA LYS A 130 -7.45 17.19 -1.77
C LYS A 130 -8.25 16.04 -2.36
N VAL A 131 -7.66 15.29 -3.30
CA VAL A 131 -8.31 14.12 -3.92
C VAL A 131 -8.57 13.01 -2.91
N LEU A 132 -7.64 12.81 -1.96
CA LEU A 132 -7.78 11.82 -0.89
C LEU A 132 -8.77 12.26 0.22
N HIS A 133 -9.17 13.53 0.25
CA HIS A 133 -10.08 14.10 1.24
C HIS A 133 -11.28 14.81 0.57
N PRO A 134 -12.07 14.11 -0.28
CA PRO A 134 -13.07 14.77 -1.13
C PRO A 134 -14.33 15.24 -0.37
N ARG A 135 -14.55 14.77 0.86
CA ARG A 135 -15.77 15.01 1.65
C ARG A 135 -15.54 15.83 2.93
N VAL A 136 -14.36 16.42 3.10
CA VAL A 136 -14.03 17.20 4.30
C VAL A 136 -13.42 18.53 3.91
N ASP A 137 -13.80 19.58 4.64
CA ASP A 137 -13.15 20.88 4.52
C ASP A 137 -11.80 20.83 5.24
N LEU A 138 -10.72 20.98 4.49
CA LEU A 138 -9.37 20.96 5.05
C LEU A 138 -9.12 22.24 5.87
N PRO A 139 -8.53 22.12 7.07
CA PRO A 139 -8.29 23.26 7.96
C PRO A 139 -7.35 24.28 7.32
N THR A 140 -7.51 25.55 7.66
CA THR A 140 -6.64 26.65 7.23
C THR A 140 -6.02 27.34 8.45
N PRO A 141 -4.68 27.46 8.57
CA PRO A 141 -3.67 26.98 7.62
C PRO A 141 -3.53 25.45 7.62
N LEU A 142 -3.18 24.86 6.47
CA LEU A 142 -3.01 23.41 6.29
C LEU A 142 -1.53 23.03 6.37
N GLY A 143 -1.17 22.10 7.25
CA GLY A 143 0.23 21.72 7.42
C GLY A 143 0.44 20.40 8.16
N HIS A 144 1.69 20.13 8.57
CA HIS A 144 2.03 18.88 9.24
C HIS A 144 1.37 18.72 10.61
N THR A 145 0.97 19.81 11.27
CA THR A 145 0.32 19.76 12.58
C THR A 145 -1.19 19.54 12.51
N THR A 146 -1.82 19.69 11.35
CA THR A 146 -3.29 19.67 11.24
C THR A 146 -3.86 18.28 11.01
N CYS A 147 -3.04 17.30 10.61
CA CYS A 147 -3.50 15.95 10.33
C CYS A 147 -4.11 15.29 11.57
N VAL A 148 -3.59 15.59 12.76
CA VAL A 148 -4.04 15.00 14.03
C VAL A 148 -5.46 15.41 14.42
N THR A 149 -6.00 16.46 13.82
CA THR A 149 -7.37 16.93 14.10
C THR A 149 -8.42 15.88 13.71
N CYS A 150 -8.20 15.17 12.59
CA CYS A 150 -9.09 14.11 12.12
C CYS A 150 -8.49 12.72 12.35
N HIS A 151 -7.17 12.59 12.32
CA HIS A 151 -6.43 11.34 12.52
C HIS A 151 -5.70 11.35 13.87
N PRO A 152 -6.36 11.01 14.99
CA PRO A 152 -5.79 11.18 16.33
C PRO A 152 -4.51 10.35 16.56
N ASN A 153 -4.31 9.29 15.77
CA ASN A 153 -3.13 8.42 15.85
C ASN A 153 -2.05 8.73 14.80
N ALA A 154 -2.14 9.83 14.05
CA ALA A 154 -1.18 10.16 13.00
C ALA A 154 0.27 10.28 13.51
N SER A 155 0.48 10.67 14.78
CA SER A 155 1.81 10.68 15.42
C SER A 155 2.43 9.28 15.55
N ARG A 156 1.60 8.23 15.52
CA ARG A 156 2.00 6.82 15.51
C ARG A 156 1.96 6.21 14.10
N TYR A 157 1.92 7.07 13.08
CA TYR A 157 1.80 6.70 11.67
C TYR A 157 0.52 5.92 11.32
N ASP A 158 -0.52 6.06 12.14
CA ASP A 158 -1.84 5.51 11.86
C ASP A 158 -2.77 6.63 11.39
N TYR A 159 -2.96 6.65 10.07
CA TYR A 159 -3.88 7.55 9.37
C TYR A 159 -5.21 6.86 9.01
N GLN A 160 -5.42 5.62 9.44
CA GLN A 160 -6.67 4.89 9.21
C GLN A 160 -7.69 5.16 10.31
N THR A 161 -7.21 5.33 11.56
CA THR A 161 -8.09 5.71 12.67
C THR A 161 -8.57 7.15 12.51
N LEU A 162 -9.88 7.35 12.55
CA LEU A 162 -10.56 8.64 12.51
C LEU A 162 -11.15 8.99 13.87
N THR A 163 -11.40 10.27 14.12
CA THR A 163 -12.27 10.68 15.23
C THR A 163 -13.73 10.35 14.89
N PRO A 164 -14.61 10.09 15.88
CA PRO A 164 -16.01 9.68 15.64
C PRO A 164 -16.84 10.59 14.71
N ILE A 165 -16.52 11.88 14.67
CA ILE A 165 -17.20 12.87 13.80
C ILE A 165 -16.96 12.56 12.30
N TRP A 166 -15.86 11.87 11.98
CA TRP A 166 -15.40 11.59 10.62
C TRP A 166 -15.45 10.11 10.25
N ASP A 167 -16.00 9.21 11.09
CA ASP A 167 -16.04 7.76 10.83
C ASP A 167 -16.76 7.39 9.51
N ASN A 168 -17.65 8.27 9.02
CA ASN A 168 -18.37 8.10 7.76
C ASN A 168 -17.76 8.90 6.58
N ALA A 169 -16.63 9.57 6.78
CA ALA A 169 -16.00 10.44 5.78
C ALA A 169 -14.95 9.72 4.91
N ALA A 170 -14.62 8.47 5.24
CA ALA A 170 -13.68 7.62 4.50
C ALA A 170 -14.18 7.22 3.09
#